data_AF-A0A0J5FQ81-F1
#
_entry.id   AF-A0A0J5FQ81-F1
#
_cell.length_a   1.000
_cell.length_b   1.000
_cell.length_c   1.000
_cell.angle_alpha   90.00
_cell.angle_beta   90.00
_cell.angle_gamma   90.00
#
_symmetry.space_group_name_H-M   'P 1'
#
loop_
_entity.id
_entity.type
_entity.pdbx_description
1 polymer ?
#
loop_
_entity_poly.entity_id
_entity_poly.type
_entity_poly.pdbx_seq_one_letter_code
_entity_poly.pdbx_strand_id
1 'polypeptide(L)'
;MGRNTLNLGHALLQQGRQAVATLNDSQPMAEMPMVLTLDQLRPNPDNPRTSRNPRYDDIKASIKARGLDTVPKVTRDPDGDEVYIFSDGGNTRYQILSELWQETGDERFYRIHCLFKPWPGRLQCVIGHLAENELRGDLSFIEKALGVCKARTLYEAQKQKKITLRELSALLSEAGFPVSDSHISRLEHTVKYLHPWMPHLLRSGLGAPQIKPLLALRQSAYAVWQHHVATINPEPTLTFDEVFGTCCRKFDAPEIWSPEMFRDELIGDLLQALPHPQLNYDRWMLELDPKERNRKKLFGEQTTVSDSVPEPAVSEPDTLLETEVPEPDNAHRVRVRNAESNCRIISNPLTETLSESDCTSESASTDKIPPSVTQVEKQRVTHASQSKNTDDAETLPEPDQAVSETECLSFAQTGLEPVTSVWTISPMQDDIEHLQSMAFRLAFELAEVMGCDRDLLPTSEDGSAGFCLIDGQEAHPFSCLLLSFTGETSADTGELTLTALLLGTAVQAEVPLLDDTQTVKFMRLIRVIRRLRELQRPLTAETITRS
;
A
#
# COMPACT_ATOMS: atom_id res chain seq x y z
N MET A 1 76.82 -15.32 -45.35
CA MET A 1 76.69 -15.80 -43.95
C MET A 1 76.44 -14.60 -43.05
N GLY A 2 75.91 -14.82 -41.83
CA GLY A 2 75.65 -13.75 -40.85
C GLY A 2 74.30 -13.93 -40.16
N ARG A 3 74.26 -14.65 -39.04
CA ARG A 3 73.10 -14.70 -38.13
C ARG A 3 73.25 -13.57 -37.11
N ASN A 4 72.28 -12.65 -37.03
CA ASN A 4 72.15 -11.73 -35.89
C ASN A 4 70.91 -12.09 -35.07
N THR A 5 71.08 -13.01 -34.12
CA THR A 5 70.11 -13.30 -33.08
C THR A 5 70.21 -12.25 -31.96
N LEU A 6 69.30 -11.28 -31.92
CA LEU A 6 69.27 -10.24 -30.88
C LEU A 6 68.01 -10.32 -30.01
N ASN A 7 68.13 -11.13 -28.96
CA ASN A 7 67.41 -11.05 -27.67
C ASN A 7 65.97 -10.50 -27.64
N LEU A 8 65.01 -11.38 -27.97
CA LEU A 8 63.59 -11.17 -27.67
C LEU A 8 63.32 -10.92 -26.16
N GLY A 9 64.14 -11.52 -25.28
CA GLY A 9 64.00 -11.37 -23.83
C GLY A 9 64.26 -9.96 -23.28
N HIS A 10 64.97 -9.09 -24.02
CA HIS A 10 65.27 -7.74 -23.54
C HIS A 10 64.14 -6.73 -23.81
N ALA A 11 63.14 -7.10 -24.64
CA ALA A 11 61.97 -6.29 -24.94
C ALA A 11 60.86 -6.39 -23.88
N LEU A 12 60.85 -7.47 -23.09
CA LEU A 12 59.84 -7.76 -22.05
C LEU A 12 60.11 -7.07 -20.70
N LEU A 13 61.20 -6.29 -20.58
CA LEU A 13 61.62 -5.64 -19.33
C LEU A 13 61.72 -4.10 -19.43
N GLN A 14 61.10 -3.47 -20.44
CA GLN A 14 60.83 -2.04 -20.34
C GLN A 14 59.64 -1.82 -19.41
N GLN A 15 59.96 -1.33 -18.21
CA GLN A 15 58.99 -0.90 -17.19
C GLN A 15 57.96 0.05 -17.80
N GLY A 16 56.72 -0.01 -17.30
CA GLY A 16 55.60 0.71 -17.87
C GLY A 16 55.88 2.21 -18.03
N ARG A 17 55.97 2.66 -19.28
CA ARG A 17 55.77 4.08 -19.59
C ARG A 17 54.41 4.47 -19.01
N GLN A 18 54.40 5.49 -18.16
CA GLN A 18 53.16 6.16 -17.80
C GLN A 18 52.47 6.59 -19.10
N ALA A 19 51.28 6.04 -19.36
CA ALA A 19 50.44 6.51 -20.44
C ALA A 19 49.93 7.90 -20.03
N VAL A 20 50.71 8.93 -20.37
CA VAL A 20 50.21 10.31 -20.40
C VAL A 20 48.98 10.27 -21.29
N ALA A 21 47.81 10.48 -20.70
CA ALA A 21 46.56 10.45 -21.41
C ALA A 21 46.58 11.59 -22.45
N THR A 22 46.83 11.23 -23.71
CA THR A 22 46.44 12.08 -24.83
C THR A 22 44.95 12.34 -24.69
N LEU A 23 44.57 13.60 -24.53
CA LEU A 23 43.18 14.03 -24.47
C LEU A 23 42.53 13.80 -25.83
N ASN A 24 42.13 12.57 -26.08
CA ASN A 24 41.17 12.24 -27.13
C ASN A 24 39.84 12.81 -26.68
N ASP A 25 39.35 13.79 -27.44
CA ASP A 25 38.11 14.53 -27.17
C ASP A 25 36.86 13.61 -27.19
N SER A 26 36.98 12.47 -27.88
CA SER A 26 36.00 11.39 -27.87
C SER A 26 36.01 10.60 -26.55
N GLN A 27 34.91 10.70 -25.79
CA GLN A 27 34.66 9.82 -24.64
C GLN A 27 34.71 8.33 -25.04
N PRO A 28 35.17 7.42 -24.15
CA PRO A 28 35.13 5.98 -24.42
C PRO A 28 33.70 5.48 -24.66
N MET A 29 33.49 4.71 -25.73
CA MET A 29 32.19 4.09 -26.03
C MET A 29 31.97 2.74 -25.31
N ALA A 30 32.90 2.33 -24.45
CA ALA A 30 32.86 1.07 -23.69
C ALA A 30 33.35 1.31 -22.25
N GLU A 31 33.09 0.36 -21.34
CA GLU A 31 33.63 0.43 -19.98
C GLU A 31 35.16 0.32 -19.99
N MET A 32 35.86 1.19 -19.25
CA MET A 32 37.33 1.26 -19.26
C MET A 32 37.92 1.55 -17.87
N PRO A 33 38.86 0.75 -17.36
CA PRO A 33 39.58 1.07 -16.13
C PRO A 33 40.39 2.37 -16.26
N MET A 34 40.28 3.25 -15.25
CA MET A 34 40.99 4.53 -15.18
C MET A 34 41.58 4.73 -13.78
N VAL A 35 42.54 5.66 -13.67
CA VAL A 35 42.98 6.22 -12.39
C VAL A 35 42.71 7.72 -12.46
N LEU A 36 41.91 8.23 -11.54
CA LEU A 36 41.49 9.63 -11.47
C LEU A 36 41.93 10.25 -10.15
N THR A 37 42.16 11.56 -10.12
CA THR A 37 42.38 12.30 -8.86
C THR A 37 41.06 12.72 -8.22
N LEU A 38 41.09 13.04 -6.92
CA LEU A 38 39.95 13.66 -6.22
C LEU A 38 39.45 14.95 -6.88
N ASP A 39 40.35 15.73 -7.52
CA ASP A 39 39.98 16.96 -8.22
C ASP A 39 39.25 16.71 -9.55
N GLN A 40 39.55 15.57 -10.20
CA GLN A 40 38.88 15.09 -11.41
C GLN A 40 37.52 14.42 -11.13
N LEU A 41 37.16 14.24 -9.86
CA LEU A 41 35.97 13.54 -9.41
C LEU A 41 35.05 14.49 -8.62
N ARG A 42 33.73 14.31 -8.74
CA ARG A 42 32.73 14.98 -7.89
C ARG A 42 31.62 14.02 -7.44
N PRO A 43 30.97 14.29 -6.30
CA PRO A 43 29.72 13.64 -5.94
C PRO A 43 28.69 13.85 -7.06
N ASN A 44 27.88 12.84 -7.37
CA ASN A 44 26.84 13.00 -8.38
C ASN A 44 25.74 13.94 -7.85
N PRO A 45 25.43 15.07 -8.54
CA PRO A 45 24.43 16.06 -8.13
C PRO A 45 22.98 15.62 -8.39
N ASP A 46 22.75 14.44 -8.97
CA ASP A 46 21.42 13.83 -9.10
C ASP A 46 21.07 12.85 -7.99
N ASN A 47 22.04 12.45 -7.15
CA ASN A 47 21.81 11.50 -6.07
C ASN A 47 20.68 11.99 -5.16
N PRO A 48 19.54 11.27 -5.06
CA PRO A 48 18.40 11.74 -4.30
C PRO A 48 18.64 11.70 -2.79
N ARG A 49 19.66 10.94 -2.31
CA ARG A 49 20.02 10.89 -0.89
C ARG A 49 20.79 12.14 -0.47
N THR A 50 20.18 12.90 0.43
CA THR A 50 20.72 14.10 1.08
C THR A 50 21.19 13.85 2.52
N SER A 51 20.71 12.79 3.15
CA SER A 51 21.09 12.36 4.51
C SER A 51 22.53 11.83 4.60
N ARG A 52 23.22 12.08 5.73
CA ARG A 52 24.51 11.42 6.04
C ARG A 52 24.25 9.93 6.27
N ASN A 53 25.09 9.07 5.68
CA ASN A 53 24.99 7.62 5.88
C ASN A 53 25.31 7.26 7.35
N PRO A 54 24.51 6.42 8.03
CA PRO A 54 24.76 6.08 9.44
C PRO A 54 26.05 5.29 9.65
N ARG A 55 26.49 4.49 8.68
CA ARG A 55 27.75 3.71 8.71
C ARG A 55 28.96 4.50 8.20
N TYR A 56 28.89 5.84 8.16
CA TYR A 56 29.96 6.69 7.61
C TYR A 56 31.31 6.42 8.28
N ASP A 57 31.32 6.37 9.61
CA ASP A 57 32.57 6.29 10.37
C ASP A 57 33.18 4.87 10.30
N ASP A 58 32.36 3.81 10.20
CA ASP A 58 32.79 2.44 9.90
C ASP A 58 33.46 2.35 8.51
N ILE A 59 32.83 2.97 7.50
CA ILE A 59 33.35 3.00 6.13
C ILE A 59 34.66 3.80 6.10
N LYS A 60 34.76 4.90 6.87
CA LYS A 60 35.99 5.70 7.02
C LYS A 60 37.11 4.88 7.66
N ALA A 61 36.83 4.15 8.74
CA ALA A 61 37.79 3.26 9.38
C ALA A 61 38.27 2.14 8.43
N SER A 62 37.34 1.48 7.72
CA SER A 62 37.65 0.44 6.75
C SER A 62 38.52 0.96 5.60
N ILE A 63 38.18 2.10 5.01
CA ILE A 63 38.96 2.71 3.92
C ILE A 63 40.34 3.16 4.41
N LYS A 64 40.45 3.73 5.62
CA LYS A 64 41.74 4.13 6.21
C LYS A 64 42.68 2.92 6.40
N ALA A 65 42.13 1.78 6.82
CA ALA A 65 42.87 0.54 7.06
C ALA A 65 43.22 -0.25 5.79
N ARG A 66 42.25 -0.54 4.91
CA ARG A 66 42.43 -1.44 3.75
C ARG A 66 42.52 -0.73 2.39
N GLY A 67 42.10 0.53 2.31
CA GLY A 67 41.81 1.19 1.04
C GLY A 67 40.41 0.86 0.53
N LEU A 68 40.19 1.03 -0.77
CA LEU A 68 38.85 0.97 -1.38
C LEU A 68 38.55 -0.43 -1.93
N ASP A 69 37.94 -1.30 -1.12
CA ASP A 69 37.69 -2.72 -1.45
C ASP A 69 36.88 -2.93 -2.76
N THR A 70 36.04 -1.96 -3.15
CA THR A 70 35.23 -2.00 -4.38
C THR A 70 35.58 -0.84 -5.31
N VAL A 71 35.97 -1.15 -6.56
CA VAL A 71 36.25 -0.14 -7.60
C VAL A 71 34.97 0.66 -7.91
N PRO A 72 34.93 1.99 -7.67
CA PRO A 72 33.79 2.82 -8.01
C PRO A 72 33.63 2.94 -9.53
N LYS A 73 32.37 3.02 -9.96
CA LYS A 73 32.01 3.29 -11.34
C LYS A 73 31.71 4.78 -11.52
N VAL A 74 32.24 5.35 -12.60
CA VAL A 74 32.21 6.80 -12.86
C VAL A 74 31.84 7.05 -14.31
N THR A 75 31.28 8.22 -14.59
CA THR A 75 30.85 8.63 -15.93
C THR A 75 31.04 10.16 -16.07
N ARG A 76 30.87 10.72 -17.27
CA ARG A 76 31.02 12.15 -17.52
C ARG A 76 29.86 12.64 -18.39
N ASP A 77 29.08 13.58 -17.88
CA ASP A 77 28.01 14.25 -18.61
C ASP A 77 28.65 15.03 -19.79
N PRO A 78 28.33 14.74 -21.06
CA PRO A 78 28.95 15.40 -22.21
C PRO A 78 28.52 16.87 -22.36
N ASP A 79 27.38 17.24 -21.78
CA ASP A 79 26.83 18.61 -21.78
C ASP A 79 27.21 19.41 -20.51
N GLY A 80 28.06 18.85 -19.64
CA GLY A 80 28.47 19.43 -18.36
C GLY A 80 29.95 19.81 -18.26
N ASP A 81 30.42 20.06 -17.04
CA ASP A 81 31.84 20.30 -16.76
C ASP A 81 32.71 19.08 -17.14
N GLU A 82 34.00 19.29 -17.42
CA GLU A 82 34.97 18.23 -17.78
C GLU A 82 35.37 17.30 -16.61
N VAL A 83 34.41 16.94 -15.75
CA VAL A 83 34.62 16.32 -14.45
C VAL A 83 33.84 15.01 -14.34
N TYR A 84 34.46 13.97 -13.79
CA TYR A 84 33.83 12.66 -13.64
C TYR A 84 32.92 12.63 -12.41
N ILE A 85 31.71 12.09 -12.56
CA ILE A 85 30.74 11.86 -11.48
C ILE A 85 30.49 10.38 -11.29
N PHE A 86 30.16 9.99 -10.06
CA PHE A 86 29.86 8.59 -9.74
C PHE A 86 28.55 8.12 -10.39
N SER A 87 28.55 6.93 -11.00
CA SER A 87 27.36 6.37 -11.66
C SER A 87 26.55 5.45 -10.74
N ASP A 88 27.21 4.53 -10.03
CA ASP A 88 26.59 3.44 -9.25
C ASP A 88 26.96 3.63 -7.76
N GLY A 89 26.29 4.57 -7.08
CA GLY A 89 26.60 4.99 -5.70
C GLY A 89 27.99 5.61 -5.53
N GLY A 90 28.39 5.91 -4.28
CA GLY A 90 29.77 6.30 -3.95
C GLY A 90 30.03 7.73 -3.47
N ASN A 91 29.03 8.64 -3.48
CA ASN A 91 29.20 10.01 -2.93
C ASN A 91 29.79 10.02 -1.50
N THR A 92 29.34 9.11 -0.63
CA THR A 92 29.90 8.93 0.73
C THR A 92 31.37 8.50 0.72
N ARG A 93 31.76 7.63 -0.21
CA ARG A 93 33.17 7.18 -0.36
C ARG A 93 34.05 8.35 -0.82
N TYR A 94 33.57 9.20 -1.73
CA TYR A 94 34.27 10.41 -2.15
C TYR A 94 34.48 11.39 -0.99
N GLN A 95 33.45 11.64 -0.17
CA GLN A 95 33.57 12.47 1.03
C GLN A 95 34.66 11.93 1.98
N ILE A 96 34.60 10.63 2.28
CA ILE A 96 35.59 9.93 3.12
C ILE A 96 37.00 9.99 2.54
N LEU A 97 37.18 9.79 1.24
CA LEU A 97 38.49 9.86 0.59
C LEU A 97 39.05 11.29 0.60
N SER A 98 38.19 12.30 0.43
CA SER A 98 38.55 13.72 0.51
C SER A 98 39.00 14.10 1.93
N GLU A 99 38.28 13.62 2.94
CA GLU A 99 38.59 13.82 4.36
C GLU A 99 39.89 13.09 4.76
N LEU A 100 40.08 11.83 4.35
CA LEU A 100 41.31 11.07 4.61
C LEU A 100 42.54 11.65 3.90
N TRP A 101 42.38 12.18 2.68
CA TRP A 101 43.45 12.93 1.99
C TRP A 101 43.84 14.19 2.77
N GLN A 102 42.86 14.98 3.25
CA GLN A 102 43.11 16.17 4.08
C GLN A 102 43.73 15.83 5.44
N GLU A 103 43.36 14.71 6.06
CA GLU A 103 43.94 14.24 7.34
C GLU A 103 45.39 13.75 7.21
N THR A 104 45.75 13.11 6.09
CA THR A 104 46.96 12.26 6.02
C THR A 104 47.97 12.66 4.96
N GLY A 105 47.58 13.36 3.89
CA GLY A 105 48.45 13.61 2.73
C GLY A 105 48.91 12.35 2.00
N ASP A 106 48.23 11.22 2.17
CA ASP A 106 48.57 9.92 1.57
C ASP A 106 47.96 9.79 0.16
N GLU A 107 48.80 9.65 -0.87
CA GLU A 107 48.37 9.62 -2.28
C GLU A 107 47.37 8.49 -2.59
N ARG A 108 47.28 7.43 -1.78
CA ARG A 108 46.30 6.34 -1.99
C ARG A 108 44.85 6.76 -1.76
N PHE A 109 44.60 7.90 -1.12
CA PHE A 109 43.27 8.51 -1.00
C PHE A 109 43.02 9.57 -2.09
N TYR A 110 44.09 10.12 -2.68
CA TYR A 110 44.02 11.14 -3.73
C TYR A 110 43.90 10.55 -5.14
N ARG A 111 44.63 9.47 -5.46
CA ARG A 111 44.50 8.73 -6.73
C ARG A 111 43.62 7.50 -6.55
N ILE A 112 42.50 7.48 -7.26
CA ILE A 112 41.43 6.50 -7.10
C ILE A 112 41.32 5.67 -8.38
N HIS A 113 41.44 4.35 -8.24
CA HIS A 113 41.10 3.41 -9.33
C HIS A 113 39.60 3.42 -9.55
N CYS A 114 39.16 3.70 -10.78
CA CYS A 114 37.76 3.79 -11.17
C CYS A 114 37.48 2.93 -12.41
N LEU A 115 36.23 2.53 -12.61
CA LEU A 115 35.75 1.99 -13.89
C LEU A 115 34.91 3.07 -14.58
N PHE A 116 35.38 3.59 -15.71
CA PHE A 116 34.57 4.49 -16.53
C PHE A 116 33.42 3.72 -17.17
N LYS A 117 32.24 4.35 -17.21
CA LYS A 117 31.03 3.94 -17.92
C LYS A 117 30.62 5.02 -18.92
N PRO A 118 30.27 4.67 -20.18
CA PRO A 118 29.62 5.58 -21.10
C PRO A 118 28.38 6.25 -20.48
N TRP A 119 28.12 7.51 -20.82
CA TRP A 119 27.00 8.27 -20.27
C TRP A 119 25.65 7.68 -20.73
N PRO A 120 24.79 7.20 -19.83
CA PRO A 120 23.48 6.62 -20.21
C PRO A 120 22.40 7.70 -20.39
N GLY A 121 22.77 8.98 -20.30
CA GLY A 121 21.84 10.11 -20.26
C GLY A 121 21.36 10.44 -18.84
N ARG A 122 21.23 11.75 -18.56
CA ARG A 122 20.85 12.33 -17.26
C ARG A 122 19.63 11.65 -16.62
N LEU A 123 18.61 11.40 -17.42
CA LEU A 123 17.36 10.75 -17.00
C LEU A 123 17.59 9.32 -16.49
N GLN A 124 18.41 8.53 -17.16
CA GLN A 124 18.67 7.14 -16.78
C GLN A 124 19.51 7.07 -15.50
N CYS A 125 20.39 8.03 -15.25
CA CYS A 125 21.07 8.18 -13.96
C CYS A 125 20.08 8.43 -12.81
N VAL A 126 19.16 9.39 -12.97
CA VAL A 126 18.13 9.69 -11.95
C VAL A 126 17.26 8.47 -11.65
N ILE A 127 16.78 7.76 -12.67
CA ILE A 127 15.92 6.58 -12.49
C ILE A 127 16.71 5.40 -11.89
N GLY A 128 17.95 5.19 -12.32
CA GLY A 128 18.84 4.18 -11.75
C GLY A 128 19.08 4.39 -10.25
N HIS A 129 19.31 5.64 -9.83
CA HIS A 129 19.46 5.98 -8.40
C HIS A 129 18.16 5.83 -7.61
N LEU A 130 17.00 6.12 -8.21
CA LEU A 130 15.71 5.86 -7.57
C LEU A 130 15.50 4.36 -7.34
N ALA A 131 15.72 3.52 -8.36
CA ALA A 131 15.59 2.07 -8.25
C ALA A 131 16.61 1.44 -7.27
N GLU A 132 17.87 1.85 -7.32
CA GLU A 132 18.93 1.32 -6.44
C GLU A 132 18.68 1.62 -4.95
N ASN A 133 18.20 2.83 -4.62
CA ASN A 133 17.93 3.22 -3.24
C ASN A 133 16.57 2.70 -2.72
N GLU A 134 15.55 2.58 -3.57
CA GLU A 134 14.28 1.94 -3.23
C GLU A 134 14.47 0.47 -2.83
N LEU A 135 15.25 -0.29 -3.61
CA LEU A 135 15.59 -1.69 -3.32
C LEU A 135 16.39 -1.89 -2.02
N ARG A 136 16.95 -0.82 -1.44
CA ARG A 136 17.65 -0.83 -0.15
C ARG A 136 16.82 -0.26 1.01
N GLY A 137 15.62 0.27 0.75
CA GLY A 137 14.83 1.02 1.74
C GLY A 137 15.49 2.33 2.22
N ASP A 138 16.53 2.80 1.53
CA ASP A 138 17.52 3.77 2.02
C ASP A 138 17.12 5.23 1.73
N LEU A 139 15.88 5.45 1.30
CA LEU A 139 15.37 6.66 0.66
C LEU A 139 14.12 7.20 1.38
N SER A 140 14.17 8.44 1.88
CA SER A 140 13.01 9.06 2.52
C SER A 140 11.90 9.39 1.51
N PHE A 141 10.66 9.54 1.99
CA PHE A 141 9.50 9.82 1.13
C PHE A 141 9.67 11.13 0.33
N ILE A 142 10.31 12.16 0.91
CA ILE A 142 10.56 13.43 0.23
C ILE A 142 11.68 13.33 -0.81
N GLU A 143 12.76 12.60 -0.52
CA GLU A 143 13.87 12.39 -1.47
C GLU A 143 13.39 11.61 -2.71
N LYS A 144 12.57 10.57 -2.50
CA LYS A 144 11.84 9.86 -3.55
C LYS A 144 10.94 10.80 -4.36
N ALA A 145 10.20 11.68 -3.69
CA ALA A 145 9.29 12.60 -4.36
C ALA A 145 10.02 13.64 -5.22
N LEU A 146 11.11 14.22 -4.71
CA LEU A 146 11.96 15.14 -5.46
C LEU A 146 12.60 14.47 -6.68
N GLY A 147 13.11 13.24 -6.52
CA GLY A 147 13.67 12.47 -7.63
C GLY A 147 12.64 12.15 -8.72
N VAL A 148 11.42 11.75 -8.35
CA VAL A 148 10.32 11.50 -9.32
C VAL A 148 9.89 12.79 -10.03
N CYS A 149 9.82 13.92 -9.33
CA CYS A 149 9.58 15.22 -9.95
C CYS A 149 10.70 15.59 -10.95
N LYS A 150 11.96 15.33 -10.61
CA LYS A 150 13.12 15.56 -11.49
C LYS A 150 13.06 14.68 -12.74
N ALA A 151 12.76 13.40 -12.58
CA ALA A 151 12.58 12.46 -13.70
C ALA A 151 11.44 12.92 -14.63
N ARG A 152 10.29 13.36 -14.08
CA ARG A 152 9.20 13.96 -14.87
C ARG A 152 9.68 15.17 -15.67
N THR A 153 10.37 16.12 -15.04
CA THR A 153 10.86 17.32 -15.73
C THR A 153 11.78 16.97 -16.90
N LEU A 154 12.65 15.97 -16.73
CA LEU A 154 13.54 15.48 -17.79
C LEU A 154 12.76 14.78 -18.93
N TYR A 155 11.78 13.91 -18.63
CA TYR A 155 10.91 13.33 -19.66
C TYR A 155 10.08 14.39 -20.41
N GLU A 156 9.53 15.38 -19.72
CA GLU A 156 8.74 16.46 -20.33
C GLU A 156 9.59 17.35 -21.24
N ALA A 157 10.86 17.59 -20.88
CA ALA A 157 11.83 18.27 -21.75
C ALA A 157 12.17 17.44 -22.98
N GLN A 158 12.48 16.14 -22.83
CA GLN A 158 12.81 15.24 -23.94
C GLN A 158 11.65 15.06 -24.93
N LYS A 159 10.41 14.91 -24.44
CA LYS A 159 9.22 14.78 -25.29
C LYS A 159 8.61 16.12 -25.74
N GLN A 160 9.14 17.24 -25.27
CA GLN A 160 8.63 18.61 -25.51
C GLN A 160 7.13 18.80 -25.23
N LYS A 161 6.57 18.02 -24.28
CA LYS A 161 5.15 18.06 -23.90
C LYS A 161 4.97 17.85 -22.39
N LYS A 162 3.84 18.31 -21.85
CA LYS A 162 3.37 17.89 -20.53
C LYS A 162 2.98 16.41 -20.57
N ILE A 163 3.37 15.66 -19.55
CA ILE A 163 3.16 14.21 -19.44
C ILE A 163 2.06 13.97 -18.40
N THR A 164 1.23 12.94 -18.61
CA THR A 164 0.17 12.57 -17.64
C THR A 164 0.73 11.66 -16.54
N LEU A 165 0.09 11.61 -15.37
CA LEU A 165 0.51 10.72 -14.28
C LEU A 165 0.56 9.24 -14.69
N ARG A 166 -0.35 8.81 -15.59
CA ARG A 166 -0.37 7.45 -16.15
C ARG A 166 0.76 7.21 -17.16
N GLU A 167 1.04 8.18 -18.04
CA GLU A 167 2.18 8.08 -18.95
C GLU A 167 3.51 8.07 -18.17
N LEU A 168 3.65 8.88 -17.11
CA LEU A 168 4.83 8.87 -16.26
C LEU A 168 4.98 7.56 -15.48
N SER A 169 3.87 7.00 -14.97
CA SER A 169 3.85 5.68 -14.31
C SER A 169 4.32 4.57 -15.25
N ALA A 170 3.86 4.58 -16.50
CA ALA A 170 4.31 3.63 -17.53
C ALA A 170 5.80 3.80 -17.86
N LEU A 171 6.25 5.04 -18.12
CA LEU A 171 7.65 5.35 -18.47
C LEU A 171 8.65 5.00 -17.36
N LEU A 172 8.31 5.31 -16.11
CA LEU A 172 9.15 4.92 -14.96
C LEU A 172 9.21 3.40 -14.81
N SER A 173 8.10 2.69 -15.02
CA SER A 173 8.04 1.22 -14.97
C SER A 173 8.88 0.58 -16.08
N GLU A 174 8.79 1.10 -17.31
CA GLU A 174 9.60 0.71 -18.48
C GLU A 174 11.11 0.91 -18.22
N ALA A 175 11.47 1.99 -17.55
CA ALA A 175 12.86 2.31 -17.17
C ALA A 175 13.35 1.59 -15.89
N GLY A 176 12.58 0.65 -15.33
CA GLY A 176 12.97 -0.20 -14.20
C GLY A 176 12.57 0.30 -12.80
N PHE A 177 11.70 1.31 -12.70
CA PHE A 177 11.19 1.88 -11.45
C PHE A 177 9.65 1.82 -11.39
N PRO A 178 9.05 0.64 -11.08
CA PRO A 178 7.60 0.47 -11.08
C PRO A 178 6.93 1.27 -9.95
N VAL A 179 6.14 2.28 -10.31
CA VAL A 179 5.40 3.13 -9.36
C VAL A 179 4.05 3.58 -9.95
N SER A 180 2.97 3.41 -9.19
CA SER A 180 1.61 3.72 -9.67
C SER A 180 1.31 5.22 -9.73
N ASP A 181 0.44 5.62 -10.67
CA ASP A 181 -0.03 7.01 -10.87
C ASP A 181 -0.55 7.64 -9.56
N SER A 182 -1.25 6.85 -8.77
CA SER A 182 -1.83 7.18 -7.47
C SER A 182 -0.78 7.32 -6.37
N HIS A 183 0.45 6.83 -6.57
CA HIS A 183 1.61 7.12 -5.72
C HIS A 183 2.34 8.37 -6.19
N ILE A 184 2.57 8.51 -7.51
CA ILE A 184 3.16 9.73 -8.11
C ILE A 184 2.38 10.97 -7.69
N SER A 185 1.04 10.96 -7.76
CA SER A 185 0.21 12.08 -7.30
C SER A 185 0.49 12.49 -5.84
N ARG A 186 0.69 11.52 -4.93
CA ARG A 186 1.01 11.80 -3.52
C ARG A 186 2.42 12.36 -3.35
N LEU A 187 3.39 11.87 -4.13
CA LEU A 187 4.75 12.41 -4.16
C LEU A 187 4.75 13.87 -4.63
N GLU A 188 4.11 14.16 -5.77
CA GLU A 188 4.01 15.52 -6.33
C GLU A 188 3.23 16.48 -5.41
N HIS A 189 2.13 16.03 -4.79
CA HIS A 189 1.40 16.83 -3.82
C HIS A 189 2.23 17.14 -2.56
N THR A 190 3.14 16.24 -2.15
CA THR A 190 4.07 16.48 -1.04
C THR A 190 5.09 17.54 -1.41
N VAL A 191 5.71 17.45 -2.59
CA VAL A 191 6.66 18.45 -3.10
C VAL A 191 5.99 19.82 -3.33
N LYS A 192 4.74 19.84 -3.78
CA LYS A 192 4.01 21.09 -4.05
C LYS A 192 3.45 21.77 -2.79
N TYR A 193 2.83 21.02 -1.87
CA TYR A 193 2.04 21.60 -0.77
C TYR A 193 2.67 21.48 0.62
N LEU A 194 3.61 20.56 0.83
CA LEU A 194 4.22 20.33 2.16
C LEU A 194 5.69 20.78 2.19
N HIS A 195 6.49 20.39 1.20
CA HIS A 195 7.92 20.72 1.14
C HIS A 195 8.28 22.22 1.23
N PRO A 196 7.49 23.17 0.70
CA PRO A 196 7.80 24.60 0.87
C PRO A 196 7.59 25.15 2.30
N TRP A 197 6.93 24.38 3.18
CA TRP A 197 6.43 24.85 4.47
C TRP A 197 6.85 24.00 5.66
N MET A 198 7.09 22.69 5.46
CA MET A 198 7.65 21.77 6.45
C MET A 198 8.85 20.93 5.90
N PRO A 199 9.90 21.58 5.35
CA PRO A 199 11.03 20.87 4.76
C PRO A 199 11.93 20.12 5.75
N HIS A 200 11.97 20.48 7.04
CA HIS A 200 12.82 19.79 8.03
C HIS A 200 12.18 18.49 8.52
N LEU A 201 10.90 18.51 8.90
CA LEU A 201 10.11 17.33 9.27
C LEU A 201 10.03 16.30 8.12
N LEU A 202 9.94 16.76 6.88
CA LEU A 202 9.97 15.86 5.73
C LEU A 202 11.34 15.17 5.57
N ARG A 203 12.45 15.89 5.79
CA ARG A 203 13.82 15.34 5.72
C ARG A 203 14.18 14.45 6.91
N SER A 204 13.55 14.61 8.07
CA SER A 204 13.72 13.71 9.22
C SER A 204 13.01 12.36 9.06
N GLY A 205 12.37 12.10 7.90
CA GLY A 205 11.81 10.80 7.55
C GLY A 205 10.30 10.66 7.70
N LEU A 206 9.53 11.76 7.72
CA LEU A 206 8.06 11.70 7.77
C LEU A 206 7.51 10.81 6.65
N GLY A 207 6.90 9.68 7.05
CA GLY A 207 6.56 8.59 6.13
C GLY A 207 5.19 8.72 5.47
N ALA A 208 4.97 7.88 4.45
CA ALA A 208 3.69 7.73 3.76
C ALA A 208 2.46 7.52 4.68
N PRO A 209 2.53 6.84 5.84
CA PRO A 209 1.40 6.70 6.75
C PRO A 209 0.88 8.02 7.32
N GLN A 210 1.73 9.03 7.48
CA GLN A 210 1.37 10.34 8.07
C GLN A 210 1.09 11.40 6.99
N ILE A 211 1.87 11.37 5.89
CA ILE A 211 1.66 12.25 4.73
C ILE A 211 0.31 12.01 4.06
N LYS A 212 -0.20 10.77 4.03
CA LYS A 212 -1.53 10.44 3.47
C LYS A 212 -2.68 11.17 4.22
N PRO A 213 -2.82 11.07 5.56
CA PRO A 213 -3.73 11.90 6.35
C PRO A 213 -3.52 13.40 6.15
N LEU A 214 -2.27 13.90 6.17
CA LEU A 214 -2.00 15.33 6.09
C LEU A 214 -2.42 15.95 4.75
N LEU A 215 -2.11 15.29 3.63
CA LEU A 215 -2.58 15.72 2.30
C LEU A 215 -4.10 15.64 2.18
N ALA A 216 -4.73 14.65 2.81
CA ALA A 216 -6.18 14.54 2.84
C ALA A 216 -6.85 15.64 3.68
N LEU A 217 -6.27 15.97 4.84
CA LEU A 217 -6.71 17.06 5.71
C LEU A 217 -6.64 18.40 4.97
N ARG A 218 -5.52 18.68 4.28
CA ARG A 218 -5.40 19.86 3.39
C ARG A 218 -6.47 19.85 2.29
N GLN A 219 -6.77 18.69 1.69
CA GLN A 219 -7.76 18.61 0.62
C GLN A 219 -9.19 18.89 1.11
N SER A 220 -9.60 18.34 2.26
CA SER A 220 -10.88 18.67 2.89
C SER A 220 -10.95 20.14 3.28
N ALA A 221 -9.92 20.66 3.98
CA ALA A 221 -9.89 22.05 4.43
C ALA A 221 -9.96 23.05 3.26
N TYR A 222 -9.26 22.76 2.16
CA TYR A 222 -9.33 23.56 0.94
C TYR A 222 -10.73 23.52 0.31
N ALA A 223 -11.42 22.38 0.29
CA ALA A 223 -12.76 22.27 -0.26
C ALA A 223 -13.78 23.10 0.53
N VAL A 224 -13.74 23.04 1.86
CA VAL A 224 -14.59 23.86 2.75
C VAL A 224 -14.27 25.35 2.58
N TRP A 225 -12.98 25.72 2.54
CA TRP A 225 -12.56 27.11 2.28
C TRP A 225 -13.13 27.63 0.95
N GLN A 226 -12.99 26.88 -0.15
CA GLN A 226 -13.49 27.28 -1.46
C GLN A 226 -15.02 27.41 -1.51
N HIS A 227 -15.76 26.66 -0.69
CA HIS A 227 -17.22 26.78 -0.58
C HIS A 227 -17.65 28.07 0.13
N HIS A 228 -16.95 28.46 1.20
CA HIS A 228 -17.35 29.58 2.07
C HIS A 228 -16.61 30.90 1.82
N VAL A 229 -15.48 30.92 1.11
CA VAL A 229 -14.74 32.16 0.82
C VAL A 229 -15.56 33.18 0.02
N ALA A 230 -16.42 32.70 -0.88
CA ALA A 230 -17.27 33.55 -1.71
C ALA A 230 -18.52 34.10 -0.99
N THR A 231 -18.79 33.68 0.24
CA THR A 231 -19.96 34.15 1.03
C THR A 231 -19.59 35.13 2.15
N ILE A 232 -18.30 35.43 2.34
CA ILE A 232 -17.81 36.36 3.38
C ILE A 232 -17.53 37.73 2.76
N ASN A 233 -17.86 38.79 3.49
CA ASN A 233 -17.54 40.18 3.16
C ASN A 233 -17.14 40.92 4.45
N PRO A 234 -15.92 41.50 4.56
CA PRO A 234 -14.87 41.57 3.54
C PRO A 234 -14.22 40.21 3.24
N GLU A 235 -13.65 40.07 2.04
CA GLU A 235 -12.85 38.90 1.67
C GLU A 235 -11.66 38.68 2.64
N PRO A 236 -11.23 37.43 2.89
CA PRO A 236 -10.15 37.15 3.83
C PRO A 236 -8.81 37.70 3.33
N THR A 237 -8.01 38.25 4.25
CA THR A 237 -6.73 38.91 3.96
C THR A 237 -5.57 37.94 3.68
N LEU A 238 -5.76 36.64 3.90
CA LEU A 238 -4.80 35.58 3.67
C LEU A 238 -5.40 34.52 2.74
N THR A 239 -4.59 33.95 1.85
CA THR A 239 -5.01 32.80 1.04
C THR A 239 -4.91 31.50 1.85
N PHE A 240 -5.70 30.49 1.48
CA PHE A 240 -5.67 29.17 2.12
C PHE A 240 -4.24 28.58 2.20
N ASP A 241 -3.43 28.70 1.14
CA ASP A 241 -2.09 28.12 1.12
C ASP A 241 -1.11 28.87 2.05
N GLU A 242 -1.34 30.14 2.35
CA GLU A 242 -0.58 30.89 3.36
C GLU A 242 -1.02 30.53 4.79
N VAL A 243 -2.32 30.33 5.03
CA VAL A 243 -2.87 29.89 6.33
C VAL A 243 -2.36 28.48 6.65
N PHE A 244 -2.62 27.52 5.76
CA PHE A 244 -2.15 26.14 5.89
C PHE A 244 -0.62 26.06 5.96
N GLY A 245 0.08 26.81 5.12
CA GLY A 245 1.54 26.86 5.09
C GLY A 245 2.15 27.45 6.37
N THR A 246 1.52 28.46 6.97
CA THR A 246 1.94 29.02 8.25
C THR A 246 1.72 28.03 9.38
N CYS A 247 0.59 27.32 9.40
CA CYS A 247 0.38 26.20 10.31
C CYS A 247 1.45 25.10 10.14
N CYS A 248 1.80 24.71 8.90
CA CYS A 248 2.86 23.72 8.65
C CYS A 248 4.22 24.14 9.24
N ARG A 249 4.58 25.42 9.21
CA ARG A 249 5.84 25.93 9.81
C ARG A 249 5.86 25.82 11.33
N LYS A 250 4.70 25.93 12.01
CA LYS A 250 4.60 25.76 13.48
C LYS A 250 5.02 24.35 13.93
N PHE A 251 5.00 23.35 13.04
CA PHE A 251 5.27 21.96 13.34
C PHE A 251 6.42 21.35 12.51
N ASP A 252 7.34 22.16 11.97
CA ASP A 252 8.46 21.68 11.10
C ASP A 252 9.64 21.05 11.88
N ALA A 253 9.37 20.24 12.91
CA ALA A 253 10.38 19.43 13.60
C ALA A 253 9.78 18.15 14.23
N PRO A 254 10.55 17.05 14.36
CA PRO A 254 10.06 15.79 14.93
C PRO A 254 9.50 15.90 16.35
N GLU A 255 10.11 16.77 17.17
CA GLU A 255 9.85 16.88 18.62
C GLU A 255 8.53 17.57 18.94
N ILE A 256 8.00 18.32 17.98
CA ILE A 256 6.76 19.11 18.09
C ILE A 256 5.62 18.55 17.23
N TRP A 257 5.92 17.66 16.27
CA TRP A 257 4.95 17.12 15.35
C TRP A 257 3.96 16.14 16.02
N SER A 258 2.72 16.60 16.22
CA SER A 258 1.57 15.77 16.57
C SER A 258 0.44 16.00 15.55
N PRO A 259 -0.07 14.95 14.86
CA PRO A 259 -1.17 15.10 13.91
C PRO A 259 -2.46 15.65 14.51
N GLU A 260 -2.68 15.44 15.81
CA GLU A 260 -3.85 15.91 16.55
C GLU A 260 -3.72 17.41 16.87
N MET A 261 -2.59 17.82 17.47
CA MET A 261 -2.31 19.23 17.73
C MET A 261 -2.22 20.06 16.43
N PHE A 262 -1.68 19.47 15.35
CA PHE A 262 -1.69 20.09 14.03
C PHE A 262 -3.10 20.33 13.50
N ARG A 263 -4.04 19.39 13.72
CA ARG A 263 -5.45 19.55 13.30
C ARG A 263 -6.11 20.68 14.08
N ASP A 264 -5.94 20.71 15.39
CA ASP A 264 -6.60 21.70 16.26
C ASP A 264 -6.05 23.11 16.04
N GLU A 265 -4.72 23.25 15.91
CA GLU A 265 -4.07 24.53 15.55
C GLU A 265 -4.47 25.00 14.13
N LEU A 266 -4.58 24.08 13.16
CA LEU A 266 -5.07 24.40 11.83
C LEU A 266 -6.53 24.87 11.84
N ILE A 267 -7.39 24.28 12.68
CA ILE A 267 -8.77 24.77 12.86
C ILE A 267 -8.75 26.17 13.49
N GLY A 268 -7.87 26.42 14.46
CA GLY A 268 -7.67 27.75 15.06
C GLY A 268 -7.23 28.81 14.04
N ASP A 269 -6.26 28.49 13.18
CA ASP A 269 -5.80 29.37 12.09
C ASP A 269 -6.91 29.59 11.03
N LEU A 270 -7.65 28.54 10.66
CA LEU A 270 -8.76 28.61 9.72
C LEU A 270 -9.93 29.45 10.26
N LEU A 271 -10.25 29.38 11.55
CA LEU A 271 -11.28 30.21 12.19
C LEU A 271 -10.90 31.70 12.22
N GLN A 272 -9.62 32.00 12.46
CA GLN A 272 -9.12 33.38 12.44
C GLN A 272 -9.09 33.97 11.02
N ALA A 273 -8.70 33.16 10.03
CA ALA A 273 -8.58 33.61 8.65
C ALA A 273 -9.90 33.56 7.84
N LEU A 274 -10.87 32.73 8.25
CA LEU A 274 -12.17 32.55 7.58
C LEU A 274 -13.35 32.58 8.58
N PRO A 275 -13.61 33.72 9.24
CA PRO A 275 -14.69 33.86 10.22
C PRO A 275 -16.08 33.87 9.54
N HIS A 276 -16.68 32.69 9.38
CA HIS A 276 -18.00 32.50 8.78
C HIS A 276 -19.03 32.05 9.84
N PRO A 277 -20.25 32.61 9.90
CA PRO A 277 -21.22 32.32 10.96
C PRO A 277 -21.69 30.85 11.02
N GLN A 278 -21.56 30.10 9.92
CA GLN A 278 -21.87 28.66 9.88
C GLN A 278 -20.64 27.75 10.09
N LEU A 279 -19.42 28.30 10.24
CA LEU A 279 -18.19 27.53 10.47
C LEU A 279 -17.62 27.84 11.86
N ASN A 280 -18.16 27.19 12.88
CA ASN A 280 -17.56 27.15 14.22
C ASN A 280 -16.51 26.01 14.32
N TYR A 281 -15.87 25.89 15.50
CA TYR A 281 -14.86 24.86 15.77
C TYR A 281 -15.39 23.44 15.52
N ASP A 282 -16.58 23.13 16.04
CA ASP A 282 -17.20 21.81 15.92
C ASP A 282 -17.55 21.45 14.47
N ARG A 283 -18.00 22.43 13.69
CA ARG A 283 -18.29 22.27 12.25
C ARG A 283 -17.02 21.98 11.46
N TRP A 284 -15.93 22.70 11.74
CA TRP A 284 -14.62 22.40 11.16
C TRP A 284 -14.12 21.03 11.60
N MET A 285 -14.30 20.63 12.86
CA MET A 285 -13.94 19.29 13.33
C MET A 285 -14.69 18.22 12.53
N LEU A 286 -16.00 18.36 12.35
CA LEU A 286 -16.86 17.47 11.55
C LEU A 286 -16.44 17.38 10.08
N GLU A 287 -16.30 18.51 9.39
CA GLU A 287 -15.96 18.53 7.95
C GLU A 287 -14.52 18.06 7.66
N LEU A 288 -13.63 18.12 8.66
CA LEU A 288 -12.27 17.57 8.58
C LEU A 288 -12.16 16.12 9.07
N ASP A 289 -13.25 15.47 9.50
CA ASP A 289 -13.22 14.09 9.95
C ASP A 289 -13.05 13.10 8.78
N PRO A 290 -12.09 12.14 8.85
CA PRO A 290 -11.90 11.15 7.79
C PRO A 290 -13.13 10.23 7.57
N LYS A 291 -13.99 10.04 8.58
CA LYS A 291 -15.24 9.28 8.49
C LYS A 291 -16.29 10.03 7.68
N GLU A 292 -16.52 11.31 7.97
CA GLU A 292 -17.46 12.15 7.20
C GLU A 292 -17.04 12.27 5.74
N ARG A 293 -15.74 12.47 5.49
CA ARG A 293 -15.17 12.45 4.14
C ARG A 293 -15.38 11.11 3.43
N ASN A 294 -15.39 9.98 4.15
CA ASN A 294 -15.72 8.69 3.55
C ASN A 294 -17.25 8.55 3.32
N ARG A 295 -18.10 9.04 4.24
CA ARG A 295 -19.57 9.08 4.09
C ARG A 295 -19.98 9.89 2.86
N LYS A 296 -19.47 11.12 2.70
CA LYS A 296 -19.71 11.98 1.53
C LYS A 296 -19.27 11.32 0.21
N LYS A 297 -18.21 10.50 0.22
CA LYS A 297 -17.76 9.73 -0.95
C LYS A 297 -18.64 8.53 -1.29
N LEU A 298 -19.28 7.91 -0.30
CA LEU A 298 -20.08 6.69 -0.50
C LEU A 298 -21.56 7.00 -0.80
N PHE A 299 -22.11 8.05 -0.18
CA PHE A 299 -23.54 8.38 -0.23
C PHE A 299 -23.86 9.72 -0.93
N GLY A 300 -22.84 10.46 -1.38
CA GLY A 300 -22.98 11.80 -1.94
C GLY A 300 -23.24 12.88 -0.87
N GLU A 301 -23.43 14.11 -1.33
CA GLU A 301 -23.64 15.26 -0.46
C GLU A 301 -25.12 15.41 -0.06
N GLN A 302 -25.52 14.72 1.01
CA GLN A 302 -26.80 14.96 1.67
C GLN A 302 -26.71 16.23 2.51
N THR A 303 -27.40 17.28 2.06
CA THR A 303 -27.60 18.52 2.82
C THR A 303 -28.27 18.22 4.15
N THR A 304 -27.60 18.48 5.27
CA THR A 304 -28.17 18.30 6.62
C THR A 304 -29.21 19.40 6.89
N VAL A 305 -30.46 19.13 6.54
CA VAL A 305 -31.60 19.96 6.91
C VAL A 305 -31.82 19.82 8.42
N SER A 306 -31.39 20.83 9.17
CA SER A 306 -31.61 20.95 10.61
C SER A 306 -31.68 22.42 10.98
N ASP A 307 -32.71 23.09 10.48
CA ASP A 307 -33.11 24.42 10.95
C ASP A 307 -34.64 24.50 10.97
N SER A 308 -35.22 24.34 12.17
CA SER A 308 -36.62 24.62 12.53
C SER A 308 -36.83 24.32 14.02
N VAL A 309 -36.45 25.28 14.87
CA VAL A 309 -36.89 25.30 16.27
C VAL A 309 -38.38 25.67 16.32
N PRO A 310 -39.26 24.87 16.96
CA PRO A 310 -40.66 25.23 17.12
C PRO A 310 -40.89 25.98 18.45
N GLU A 311 -41.17 27.28 18.40
CA GLU A 311 -41.88 27.98 19.48
C GLU A 311 -43.39 28.06 19.18
N PRO A 312 -44.28 27.84 20.17
CA PRO A 312 -45.73 27.85 20.00
C PRO A 312 -46.38 29.19 20.40
N ALA A 313 -47.60 29.48 19.92
CA ALA A 313 -48.70 30.06 20.74
C ALA A 313 -50.07 30.18 20.02
N VAL A 314 -51.14 29.86 20.77
CA VAL A 314 -52.59 30.24 20.71
C VAL A 314 -53.48 29.95 19.47
N SER A 315 -54.67 29.45 19.83
CA SER A 315 -55.97 29.36 19.11
C SER A 315 -56.72 30.74 19.08
N GLU A 316 -57.99 30.97 18.66
CA GLU A 316 -59.22 30.18 18.31
C GLU A 316 -60.14 31.03 17.32
N PRO A 317 -61.42 30.68 16.96
CA PRO A 317 -61.93 30.84 15.57
C PRO A 317 -63.12 31.85 15.29
N ASP A 318 -64.07 31.44 14.41
CA ASP A 318 -65.28 32.09 13.81
C ASP A 318 -65.04 33.11 12.65
N THR A 319 -65.88 33.24 11.59
CA THR A 319 -67.37 33.11 11.51
C THR A 319 -67.93 32.60 10.14
N LEU A 320 -69.15 32.03 10.23
CA LEU A 320 -70.14 31.37 9.31
C LEU A 320 -70.52 31.91 7.88
N LEU A 321 -71.37 31.09 7.20
CA LEU A 321 -72.34 31.34 6.07
C LEU A 321 -71.84 31.18 4.61
N GLU A 322 -72.59 30.74 3.57
CA GLU A 322 -73.77 29.84 3.30
C GLU A 322 -74.09 29.95 1.75
N THR A 323 -74.69 29.07 0.93
CA THR A 323 -75.11 27.62 0.87
C THR A 323 -75.10 27.21 -0.64
N GLU A 324 -75.23 25.95 -1.14
CA GLU A 324 -76.43 25.10 -1.41
C GLU A 324 -76.01 23.77 -2.11
N VAL A 325 -76.87 22.74 -2.16
CA VAL A 325 -76.67 21.42 -2.85
C VAL A 325 -78.03 20.88 -3.37
N PRO A 326 -78.09 19.97 -4.37
CA PRO A 326 -78.51 18.59 -4.05
C PRO A 326 -77.84 17.44 -4.85
N GLU A 327 -77.90 16.24 -4.26
CA GLU A 327 -77.47 14.88 -4.70
C GLU A 327 -78.58 14.13 -5.50
N PRO A 328 -78.53 12.81 -5.88
CA PRO A 328 -77.63 11.67 -5.53
C PRO A 328 -77.08 10.87 -6.78
N ASP A 329 -76.46 9.67 -6.74
CA ASP A 329 -76.53 8.54 -5.78
C ASP A 329 -75.36 7.50 -5.87
N ASN A 330 -75.23 6.67 -4.81
CA ASN A 330 -74.55 5.36 -4.65
C ASN A 330 -73.00 5.20 -4.56
N ALA A 331 -72.53 5.21 -3.30
CA ALA A 331 -71.91 4.05 -2.58
C ALA A 331 -70.44 3.58 -2.81
N HIS A 332 -69.57 3.92 -1.83
CA HIS A 332 -68.54 3.10 -1.14
C HIS A 332 -67.34 2.42 -1.88
N ARG A 333 -66.12 2.25 -1.31
CA ARG A 333 -65.34 2.95 -0.24
C ARG A 333 -63.90 2.34 -0.13
N VAL A 334 -62.83 3.16 -0.04
CA VAL A 334 -61.40 2.77 0.30
C VAL A 334 -60.70 1.91 -0.78
N ARG A 335 -59.40 2.04 -1.17
CA ARG A 335 -58.14 2.42 -0.48
C ARG A 335 -57.21 3.28 -1.38
N VAL A 336 -55.93 3.42 -1.01
CA VAL A 336 -55.06 4.57 -1.35
C VAL A 336 -53.65 4.14 -1.81
N ARG A 337 -53.09 4.95 -2.74
CA ARG A 337 -51.67 5.29 -3.04
C ARG A 337 -50.96 4.70 -4.29
N ASN A 338 -50.12 5.61 -4.82
CA ASN A 338 -48.92 5.49 -5.67
C ASN A 338 -49.05 4.84 -7.06
N ALA A 339 -48.76 5.67 -8.07
CA ALA A 339 -48.29 5.27 -9.39
C ALA A 339 -47.02 6.08 -9.71
N GLU A 340 -46.02 5.44 -10.32
CA GLU A 340 -44.68 6.01 -10.50
C GLU A 340 -44.56 6.79 -11.81
N SER A 341 -43.73 7.84 -11.83
CA SER A 341 -43.45 8.62 -13.04
C SER A 341 -42.07 8.27 -13.59
N ASN A 342 -42.05 7.58 -14.73
CA ASN A 342 -40.83 7.08 -15.37
C ASN A 342 -39.89 8.20 -15.86
N CYS A 343 -38.58 7.97 -15.70
CA CYS A 343 -37.54 8.76 -16.35
C CYS A 343 -37.50 8.51 -17.87
N ARG A 344 -36.92 9.46 -18.62
CA ARG A 344 -36.90 9.44 -20.11
C ARG A 344 -35.65 8.80 -20.69
N ILE A 345 -35.81 8.29 -21.92
CA ILE A 345 -34.86 7.47 -22.68
C ILE A 345 -33.94 8.33 -23.54
N ILE A 346 -32.64 7.98 -23.59
CA ILE A 346 -31.74 8.11 -24.76
C ILE A 346 -30.91 6.81 -24.75
N SER A 347 -31.20 5.77 -25.55
CA SER A 347 -31.13 5.63 -27.02
C SER A 347 -29.71 5.36 -27.57
N ASN A 348 -29.33 4.08 -27.62
CA ASN A 348 -28.33 3.56 -28.56
C ASN A 348 -29.05 2.85 -29.73
N PRO A 349 -28.61 3.00 -30.99
CA PRO A 349 -29.13 2.22 -32.12
C PRO A 349 -28.49 0.83 -32.24
N LEU A 350 -29.14 -0.08 -32.96
CA LEU A 350 -28.73 -1.47 -33.18
C LEU A 350 -29.02 -1.88 -34.64
N THR A 351 -28.10 -2.65 -35.23
CA THR A 351 -28.25 -3.44 -36.47
C THR A 351 -27.10 -4.47 -36.49
N GLU A 352 -27.38 -5.78 -36.43
CA GLU A 352 -27.51 -6.71 -37.58
C GLU A 352 -26.14 -7.11 -38.21
N THR A 353 -25.88 -8.35 -38.65
CA THR A 353 -26.78 -9.46 -39.07
C THR A 353 -26.10 -10.85 -39.00
N LEU A 354 -26.90 -11.93 -38.91
CA LEU A 354 -26.63 -13.32 -39.42
C LEU A 354 -25.47 -14.14 -38.78
N SER A 355 -25.52 -15.47 -38.60
CA SER A 355 -26.53 -16.50 -38.89
C SER A 355 -26.36 -17.75 -38.00
N GLU A 356 -27.39 -18.62 -37.99
CA GLU A 356 -27.38 -20.02 -37.52
C GLU A 356 -26.58 -20.92 -38.54
N SER A 357 -26.37 -22.24 -38.42
CA SER A 357 -27.00 -23.31 -37.62
C SER A 357 -26.16 -24.62 -37.53
N ASP A 358 -26.43 -25.41 -36.48
CA ASP A 358 -26.61 -26.88 -36.44
C ASP A 358 -25.51 -27.98 -36.55
N CYS A 359 -25.86 -29.09 -35.88
CA CYS A 359 -25.57 -30.52 -36.15
C CYS A 359 -24.19 -31.15 -35.83
N THR A 360 -24.10 -31.64 -34.58
CA THR A 360 -23.61 -32.97 -34.15
C THR A 360 -23.20 -34.03 -35.18
N SER A 361 -22.10 -34.74 -34.90
CA SER A 361 -22.07 -36.23 -34.90
C SER A 361 -20.86 -36.79 -34.14
N GLU A 362 -21.00 -37.99 -33.57
CA GLU A 362 -19.96 -38.70 -32.81
C GLU A 362 -19.09 -39.59 -33.73
N SER A 363 -17.84 -39.87 -33.33
CA SER A 363 -17.29 -41.24 -33.34
C SER A 363 -15.88 -41.29 -32.73
N ALA A 364 -15.56 -42.39 -32.05
CA ALA A 364 -14.22 -42.69 -31.52
C ALA A 364 -13.59 -43.87 -32.29
N SER A 365 -12.25 -44.01 -32.28
CA SER A 365 -11.53 -45.29 -32.15
C SER A 365 -9.99 -45.20 -32.18
N THR A 366 -9.38 -45.80 -31.15
CA THR A 366 -8.09 -46.53 -31.05
C THR A 366 -6.71 -46.02 -31.55
N ASP A 367 -5.76 -46.14 -30.61
CA ASP A 367 -4.40 -46.72 -30.70
C ASP A 367 -3.23 -46.07 -31.47
N LYS A 368 -2.20 -45.71 -30.68
CA LYS A 368 -0.90 -46.42 -30.68
C LYS A 368 -0.15 -46.28 -29.34
N ILE A 369 0.74 -47.23 -29.04
CA ILE A 369 1.33 -47.47 -27.71
C ILE A 369 2.88 -47.20 -27.71
N PRO A 370 3.71 -47.48 -26.66
CA PRO A 370 4.70 -46.53 -26.13
C PRO A 370 6.17 -46.86 -26.51
N PRO A 371 7.18 -46.27 -25.83
CA PRO A 371 7.86 -47.10 -24.81
C PRO A 371 8.40 -46.40 -23.54
N SER A 372 8.11 -47.02 -22.40
CA SER A 372 9.01 -47.43 -21.28
C SER A 372 10.17 -46.55 -20.73
N VAL A 373 10.01 -46.18 -19.45
CA VAL A 373 10.89 -46.51 -18.29
C VAL A 373 12.39 -46.14 -18.34
N THR A 374 12.83 -45.34 -17.35
CA THR A 374 13.94 -45.70 -16.42
C THR A 374 13.74 -44.99 -15.08
N GLN A 375 13.78 -45.74 -13.97
CA GLN A 375 13.95 -45.20 -12.61
C GLN A 375 15.41 -45.40 -12.17
N VAL A 376 15.98 -44.47 -11.39
CA VAL A 376 17.20 -44.70 -10.62
C VAL A 376 16.98 -44.18 -9.20
N GLU A 377 17.41 -44.99 -8.24
CA GLU A 377 17.23 -44.84 -6.79
C GLU A 377 18.54 -44.37 -6.12
N LYS A 378 18.50 -44.12 -4.80
CA LYS A 378 19.63 -43.92 -3.84
C LYS A 378 20.08 -42.47 -3.63
N GLN A 379 20.54 -42.07 -2.43
CA GLN A 379 20.51 -42.74 -1.12
C GLN A 379 20.49 -41.73 0.04
N ARG A 380 19.99 -42.17 1.20
CA ARG A 380 20.00 -41.43 2.47
C ARG A 380 21.23 -41.85 3.29
N VAL A 381 21.96 -40.90 3.86
CA VAL A 381 23.02 -41.14 4.87
C VAL A 381 22.83 -40.15 6.03
N THR A 382 23.07 -40.60 7.24
CA THR A 382 22.91 -39.87 8.52
C THR A 382 24.19 -39.92 9.35
N HIS A 383 24.19 -39.27 10.52
CA HIS A 383 25.24 -39.24 11.55
C HIS A 383 26.39 -38.23 11.30
N ALA A 384 26.90 -37.50 12.30
CA ALA A 384 26.46 -37.38 13.70
C ALA A 384 26.75 -36.02 14.34
N SER A 385 25.86 -35.71 15.29
CA SER A 385 25.92 -34.75 16.39
C SER A 385 27.26 -34.58 17.10
N GLN A 386 27.51 -33.35 17.57
CA GLN A 386 27.97 -33.09 18.95
C GLN A 386 27.61 -31.68 19.41
N SER A 387 27.47 -31.47 20.72
CA SER A 387 27.00 -30.22 21.35
C SER A 387 27.61 -30.04 22.75
N LYS A 388 27.90 -28.78 23.11
CA LYS A 388 27.95 -28.15 24.45
C LYS A 388 28.21 -26.64 24.25
N ASN A 389 27.37 -25.71 24.74
CA ASN A 389 27.22 -25.23 26.14
C ASN A 389 28.44 -24.41 26.62
N THR A 390 28.36 -23.33 27.42
CA THR A 390 27.29 -22.51 28.06
C THR A 390 28.02 -21.34 28.78
N ASP A 391 27.66 -20.05 28.82
CA ASP A 391 26.67 -19.18 28.13
C ASP A 391 27.37 -17.79 27.87
N ASP A 392 26.90 -16.53 28.05
CA ASP A 392 25.65 -15.88 28.55
C ASP A 392 25.58 -14.38 28.12
N ALA A 393 24.43 -13.73 28.34
CA ALA A 393 24.13 -12.28 28.54
C ALA A 393 24.48 -11.18 27.49
N GLU A 394 23.38 -10.62 26.94
CA GLU A 394 23.10 -9.22 26.51
C GLU A 394 23.03 -8.78 25.02
N THR A 395 21.83 -8.21 24.71
CA THR A 395 21.44 -7.31 23.60
C THR A 395 21.22 -7.91 22.19
N LEU A 396 20.06 -7.54 21.61
CA LEU A 396 19.55 -7.93 20.28
C LEU A 396 20.22 -7.15 19.13
N PRO A 397 20.15 -7.65 17.88
CA PRO A 397 19.18 -7.06 16.95
C PRO A 397 18.38 -8.07 16.11
N GLU A 398 17.33 -7.56 15.44
CA GLU A 398 16.37 -8.30 14.62
C GLU A 398 16.93 -8.74 13.24
N PRO A 399 16.43 -9.86 12.67
CA PRO A 399 16.58 -10.18 11.25
C PRO A 399 15.35 -9.77 10.44
N ASP A 400 15.62 -9.22 9.25
CA ASP A 400 14.69 -8.71 8.25
C ASP A 400 13.36 -9.48 8.09
N GLN A 401 12.23 -8.76 8.15
CA GLN A 401 10.95 -9.21 7.59
C GLN A 401 10.98 -9.17 6.05
N ALA A 402 11.80 -10.04 5.45
CA ALA A 402 11.44 -10.65 4.18
C ALA A 402 10.20 -11.52 4.44
N VAL A 403 9.01 -10.92 4.36
CA VAL A 403 7.75 -11.66 4.42
C VAL A 403 7.56 -12.41 3.11
N SER A 404 8.34 -13.50 2.95
CA SER A 404 7.76 -14.72 2.44
C SER A 404 6.60 -15.04 3.35
N GLU A 405 5.39 -14.63 2.95
CA GLU A 405 4.18 -15.26 3.46
C GLU A 405 4.35 -16.75 3.16
N THR A 406 4.64 -17.54 4.18
CA THR A 406 4.76 -18.98 4.04
C THR A 406 3.46 -19.45 3.39
N GLU A 407 3.52 -19.94 2.15
CA GLU A 407 2.35 -20.34 1.37
C GLU A 407 1.69 -21.56 2.03
N CYS A 408 0.93 -21.26 3.09
CA CYS A 408 0.27 -22.18 3.99
C CYS A 408 -0.81 -22.99 3.25
N LEU A 409 -1.12 -22.59 2.01
CA LEU A 409 -2.09 -23.16 1.08
C LEU A 409 -1.41 -23.90 -0.08
N SER A 410 -0.12 -24.19 -0.02
CA SER A 410 0.59 -25.02 -1.01
C SER A 410 -0.05 -26.39 -1.26
N PHE A 411 -0.81 -26.93 -0.29
CA PHE A 411 -1.63 -28.13 -0.45
C PHE A 411 -2.99 -27.91 -1.16
N ALA A 412 -3.45 -26.65 -1.26
CA ALA A 412 -4.71 -26.22 -1.87
C ALA A 412 -4.51 -25.46 -3.20
N GLN A 413 -3.26 -25.12 -3.52
CA GLN A 413 -2.81 -24.66 -4.84
C GLN A 413 -2.65 -25.82 -5.85
N THR A 414 -2.76 -27.07 -5.41
CA THR A 414 -2.71 -28.27 -6.27
C THR A 414 -4.10 -28.77 -6.66
N GLY A 415 -4.39 -28.85 -7.95
CA GLY A 415 -5.65 -29.36 -8.48
C GLY A 415 -5.86 -28.98 -9.94
N LEU A 416 -7.10 -29.08 -10.42
CA LEU A 416 -7.52 -28.44 -11.67
C LEU A 416 -7.85 -26.95 -11.47
N GLU A 417 -8.27 -26.57 -10.26
CA GLU A 417 -8.64 -25.21 -9.87
C GLU A 417 -7.97 -24.87 -8.51
N PRO A 418 -7.06 -23.89 -8.44
CA PRO A 418 -6.27 -23.61 -7.23
C PRO A 418 -6.94 -22.58 -6.30
N VAL A 419 -6.98 -22.86 -4.98
CA VAL A 419 -7.63 -21.97 -3.99
C VAL A 419 -6.58 -21.07 -3.31
N THR A 420 -6.62 -19.77 -3.61
CA THR A 420 -5.59 -18.81 -3.18
C THR A 420 -5.90 -18.03 -1.90
N SER A 421 -7.16 -17.73 -1.58
CA SER A 421 -7.49 -16.81 -0.46
C SER A 421 -8.83 -17.07 0.23
N VAL A 422 -8.82 -17.93 1.25
CA VAL A 422 -9.80 -17.99 2.38
C VAL A 422 -9.12 -18.51 3.66
N TRP A 423 -8.11 -19.36 3.51
CA TRP A 423 -7.67 -20.34 4.51
C TRP A 423 -6.52 -19.88 5.45
N THR A 424 -5.84 -18.76 5.17
CA THR A 424 -4.63 -18.33 5.90
C THR A 424 -4.94 -17.77 7.29
N ILE A 425 -4.41 -18.36 8.36
CA ILE A 425 -4.47 -17.84 9.74
C ILE A 425 -3.09 -17.28 10.09
N SER A 426 -3.04 -16.12 10.75
CA SER A 426 -1.77 -15.53 11.20
C SER A 426 -1.16 -16.36 12.33
N PRO A 427 0.14 -16.72 12.30
CA PRO A 427 0.79 -17.41 13.41
C PRO A 427 0.73 -16.65 14.75
N MET A 428 0.50 -15.33 14.71
CA MET A 428 0.34 -14.47 15.89
C MET A 428 -1.11 -14.45 16.44
N GLN A 429 -1.98 -15.31 15.91
CA GLN A 429 -3.42 -15.43 16.25
C GLN A 429 -3.88 -16.91 16.18
N ASP A 430 -2.93 -17.85 16.29
CA ASP A 430 -3.13 -19.29 16.12
C ASP A 430 -3.17 -20.01 17.49
N ASP A 431 -3.90 -19.41 18.42
CA ASP A 431 -4.11 -19.83 19.81
C ASP A 431 -5.61 -19.86 20.15
N ILE A 432 -5.97 -20.50 21.27
CA ILE A 432 -7.37 -20.78 21.61
C ILE A 432 -8.18 -19.49 21.83
N GLU A 433 -7.65 -18.52 22.58
CA GLU A 433 -8.35 -17.27 22.92
C GLU A 433 -8.62 -16.42 21.67
N HIS A 434 -7.62 -16.25 20.79
CA HIS A 434 -7.78 -15.47 19.56
C HIS A 434 -8.67 -16.18 18.53
N LEU A 435 -8.58 -17.52 18.42
CA LEU A 435 -9.44 -18.30 17.52
C LEU A 435 -10.90 -18.33 18.00
N GLN A 436 -11.16 -18.44 19.31
CA GLN A 436 -12.50 -18.29 19.91
C GLN A 436 -13.06 -16.88 19.66
N SER A 437 -12.25 -15.85 19.92
CA SER A 437 -12.64 -14.45 19.69
C SER A 437 -12.96 -14.16 18.21
N MET A 438 -12.20 -14.76 17.29
CA MET A 438 -12.45 -14.66 15.85
C MET A 438 -13.69 -15.47 15.41
N ALA A 439 -13.93 -16.64 16.00
CA ALA A 439 -15.11 -17.45 15.73
C ALA A 439 -16.40 -16.75 16.19
N PHE A 440 -16.45 -16.22 17.41
CA PHE A 440 -17.58 -15.43 17.91
C PHE A 440 -17.87 -14.22 17.00
N ARG A 441 -16.84 -13.43 16.66
CA ARG A 441 -17.01 -12.26 15.77
C ARG A 441 -17.59 -12.62 14.41
N LEU A 442 -17.12 -13.71 13.79
CA LEU A 442 -17.62 -14.17 12.50
C LEU A 442 -19.05 -14.73 12.61
N ALA A 443 -19.39 -15.45 13.68
CA ALA A 443 -20.74 -15.92 13.95
C ALA A 443 -21.71 -14.76 14.18
N PHE A 444 -21.31 -13.77 14.99
CA PHE A 444 -22.09 -12.56 15.28
C PHE A 444 -22.32 -11.72 14.01
N GLU A 445 -21.28 -11.47 13.21
CA GLU A 445 -21.38 -10.70 11.96
C GLU A 445 -22.31 -11.39 10.93
N LEU A 446 -22.31 -12.72 10.89
CA LEU A 446 -23.25 -13.48 10.06
C LEU A 446 -24.69 -13.42 10.61
N ALA A 447 -24.87 -13.47 11.93
CA ALA A 447 -26.18 -13.41 12.58
C ALA A 447 -26.80 -12.00 12.52
N GLU A 448 -26.00 -10.94 12.62
CA GLU A 448 -26.44 -9.54 12.45
C GLU A 448 -27.07 -9.30 11.07
N VAL A 449 -26.44 -9.82 10.01
CA VAL A 449 -26.97 -9.73 8.63
C VAL A 449 -28.27 -10.53 8.46
N MET A 450 -28.46 -11.58 9.27
CA MET A 450 -29.70 -12.39 9.33
C MET A 450 -30.74 -11.88 10.34
N GLY A 451 -30.45 -10.80 11.08
CA GLY A 451 -31.35 -10.23 12.10
C GLY A 451 -31.50 -11.07 13.38
N CYS A 452 -30.56 -11.97 13.66
CA CYS A 452 -30.56 -12.88 14.82
C CYS A 452 -29.29 -12.80 15.68
N ASP A 453 -28.62 -11.65 15.66
CA ASP A 453 -27.45 -11.29 16.50
C ASP A 453 -27.66 -11.59 17.99
N ARG A 454 -28.90 -11.35 18.45
CA ARG A 454 -29.31 -11.43 19.86
C ARG A 454 -29.34 -12.85 20.41
N ASP A 455 -29.33 -13.85 19.56
CA ASP A 455 -29.37 -15.25 19.99
C ASP A 455 -28.00 -15.71 20.50
N LEU A 456 -26.90 -15.02 20.15
CA LEU A 456 -25.52 -15.43 20.40
C LEU A 456 -24.88 -14.72 21.60
N LEU A 457 -24.14 -15.49 22.42
CA LEU A 457 -23.24 -14.97 23.44
C LEU A 457 -21.79 -15.45 23.21
N PRO A 458 -20.78 -14.66 23.61
CA PRO A 458 -19.39 -15.12 23.64
C PRO A 458 -19.17 -16.12 24.79
N THR A 459 -18.30 -17.10 24.56
CA THR A 459 -17.93 -18.13 25.53
C THR A 459 -16.41 -18.22 25.62
N SER A 460 -15.86 -18.31 26.83
CA SER A 460 -14.41 -18.32 27.08
C SER A 460 -13.93 -19.60 27.78
N GLU A 461 -14.69 -20.69 27.68
CA GLU A 461 -14.25 -22.00 28.16
C GLU A 461 -13.28 -22.63 27.16
N ASP A 462 -12.18 -23.23 27.64
CA ASP A 462 -11.13 -23.84 26.81
C ASP A 462 -11.66 -24.85 25.78
N GLY A 463 -12.77 -25.53 26.10
CA GLY A 463 -13.44 -26.51 25.24
C GLY A 463 -14.52 -25.94 24.30
N SER A 464 -14.90 -24.67 24.44
CA SER A 464 -15.97 -24.04 23.64
C SER A 464 -15.51 -23.64 22.24
N ALA A 465 -16.45 -23.37 21.34
CA ALA A 465 -16.15 -22.79 20.02
C ALA A 465 -15.94 -21.26 20.05
N GLY A 466 -15.99 -20.64 21.23
CA GLY A 466 -15.96 -19.19 21.42
C GLY A 466 -17.34 -18.55 21.55
N PHE A 467 -18.43 -19.29 21.31
CA PHE A 467 -19.80 -18.80 21.39
C PHE A 467 -20.83 -19.90 21.72
N CYS A 468 -21.99 -19.50 22.23
CA CYS A 468 -23.17 -20.33 22.51
C CYS A 468 -24.47 -19.55 22.24
N LEU A 469 -25.64 -20.20 22.40
CA LEU A 469 -26.96 -19.55 22.31
C LEU A 469 -27.51 -19.10 23.68
N ILE A 470 -28.34 -18.06 23.71
CA ILE A 470 -29.06 -17.61 24.91
C ILE A 470 -30.17 -18.60 25.30
N ASP A 471 -31.02 -18.98 24.34
CA ASP A 471 -32.07 -19.98 24.52
C ASP A 471 -32.12 -20.89 23.29
N GLY A 472 -31.95 -22.20 23.50
CA GLY A 472 -31.97 -23.19 22.42
C GLY A 472 -33.35 -23.56 21.90
N GLN A 473 -34.43 -23.05 22.50
CA GLN A 473 -35.83 -23.37 22.15
C GLN A 473 -36.55 -22.27 21.34
N GLU A 474 -36.15 -21.00 21.46
CA GLU A 474 -36.73 -19.89 20.68
C GLU A 474 -35.77 -19.25 19.65
N ALA A 475 -34.51 -19.70 19.58
CA ALA A 475 -33.51 -19.15 18.66
C ALA A 475 -33.85 -19.33 17.17
N HIS A 476 -33.38 -18.39 16.34
CA HIS A 476 -33.58 -18.38 14.90
C HIS A 476 -32.88 -19.59 14.23
N PRO A 477 -33.44 -20.22 13.17
CA PRO A 477 -32.85 -21.41 12.54
C PRO A 477 -31.41 -21.21 12.04
N PHE A 478 -31.03 -19.98 11.67
CA PHE A 478 -29.65 -19.64 11.31
C PHE A 478 -28.70 -19.63 12.51
N SER A 479 -29.15 -19.16 13.68
CA SER A 479 -28.40 -19.22 14.94
C SER A 479 -28.16 -20.66 15.37
N CYS A 480 -29.18 -21.52 15.23
CA CYS A 480 -29.06 -22.96 15.46
C CYS A 480 -28.10 -23.66 14.46
N LEU A 481 -28.08 -23.22 13.19
CA LEU A 481 -27.10 -23.67 12.21
C LEU A 481 -25.68 -23.25 12.61
N LEU A 482 -25.46 -22.03 13.10
CA LEU A 482 -24.16 -21.61 13.63
C LEU A 482 -23.74 -22.42 14.86
N LEU A 483 -24.68 -22.73 15.77
CA LEU A 483 -24.43 -23.59 16.93
C LEU A 483 -24.01 -25.01 16.51
N SER A 484 -24.52 -25.56 15.41
CA SER A 484 -24.13 -26.89 14.93
C SER A 484 -22.62 -27.03 14.67
N PHE A 485 -21.91 -25.94 14.39
CA PHE A 485 -20.45 -25.94 14.25
C PHE A 485 -19.68 -26.05 15.58
N THR A 486 -20.32 -25.75 16.71
CA THR A 486 -19.73 -26.04 18.03
C THR A 486 -19.74 -27.55 18.30
N GLY A 487 -20.69 -28.29 17.70
CA GLY A 487 -20.95 -29.70 17.96
C GLY A 487 -22.08 -29.93 18.96
N GLU A 488 -22.70 -28.87 19.46
CA GLU A 488 -23.95 -28.93 20.24
C GLU A 488 -25.15 -29.02 19.30
N THR A 489 -26.04 -29.98 19.54
CA THR A 489 -27.26 -30.19 18.75
C THR A 489 -28.47 -29.70 19.52
N SER A 490 -29.12 -28.61 19.08
CA SER A 490 -30.50 -28.36 19.50
C SER A 490 -31.43 -29.42 18.91
N ALA A 491 -32.52 -29.73 19.61
CA ALA A 491 -33.35 -30.91 19.35
C ALA A 491 -34.41 -30.71 18.26
N ASP A 492 -34.68 -29.48 17.85
CA ASP A 492 -35.73 -29.15 16.87
C ASP A 492 -35.29 -27.95 16.02
N THR A 493 -34.88 -28.20 14.77
CA THR A 493 -34.33 -27.17 13.86
C THR A 493 -34.83 -27.40 12.44
N GLY A 494 -35.45 -26.39 11.82
CA GLY A 494 -35.81 -26.45 10.41
C GLY A 494 -34.59 -26.63 9.51
N GLU A 495 -34.63 -27.60 8.59
CA GLU A 495 -33.47 -28.03 7.79
C GLU A 495 -33.01 -26.97 6.77
N LEU A 496 -32.11 -26.07 7.19
CA LEU A 496 -31.38 -25.17 6.30
C LEU A 496 -30.37 -25.95 5.44
N THR A 497 -30.80 -26.36 4.24
CA THR A 497 -29.92 -27.04 3.30
C THR A 497 -28.77 -26.13 2.82
N LEU A 498 -27.59 -26.71 2.58
CA LEU A 498 -26.44 -25.98 2.01
C LEU A 498 -26.77 -25.34 0.65
N THR A 499 -27.70 -25.93 -0.11
CA THR A 499 -28.22 -25.38 -1.36
C THR A 499 -28.92 -24.04 -1.10
N ALA A 500 -29.94 -24.00 -0.24
CA ALA A 500 -30.65 -22.77 0.11
C ALA A 500 -29.74 -21.72 0.78
N LEU A 501 -28.72 -22.18 1.51
CA LEU A 501 -27.78 -21.32 2.23
C LEU A 501 -26.76 -20.62 1.32
N LEU A 502 -26.11 -21.36 0.41
CA LEU A 502 -24.87 -20.93 -0.28
C LEU A 502 -24.96 -20.92 -1.81
N LEU A 503 -25.95 -21.60 -2.42
CA LEU A 503 -26.00 -21.83 -3.87
C LEU A 503 -27.26 -21.28 -4.53
N GLY A 504 -28.38 -21.22 -3.80
CA GLY A 504 -29.71 -21.03 -4.38
C GLY A 504 -30.08 -22.19 -5.32
N THR A 505 -30.96 -21.92 -6.27
CA THR A 505 -31.19 -22.83 -7.41
C THR A 505 -31.07 -22.08 -8.74
N ALA A 506 -31.15 -22.82 -9.85
CA ALA A 506 -31.15 -22.23 -11.20
C ALA A 506 -32.44 -21.44 -11.53
N VAL A 507 -33.40 -21.36 -10.60
CA VAL A 507 -34.64 -20.58 -10.74
C VAL A 507 -34.45 -19.22 -10.08
N GLN A 508 -34.73 -18.14 -10.82
CA GLN A 508 -34.46 -16.75 -10.43
C GLN A 508 -35.18 -16.26 -9.15
N ALA A 509 -36.09 -17.06 -8.58
CA ALA A 509 -36.80 -16.77 -7.33
C ALA A 509 -36.13 -17.37 -6.08
N GLU A 510 -35.13 -18.25 -6.23
CA GLU A 510 -34.49 -19.00 -5.14
C GLU A 510 -33.01 -18.62 -5.03
N VAL A 511 -32.77 -17.34 -4.74
CA VAL A 511 -31.43 -16.77 -4.45
C VAL A 511 -30.88 -17.38 -3.14
N PRO A 512 -29.56 -17.65 -3.02
CA PRO A 512 -28.98 -18.11 -1.76
C PRO A 512 -29.22 -17.12 -0.61
N LEU A 513 -29.37 -17.66 0.60
CA LEU A 513 -29.53 -16.86 1.82
C LEU A 513 -28.30 -15.99 2.13
N LEU A 514 -27.10 -16.45 1.77
CA LEU A 514 -25.84 -15.73 1.92
C LEU A 514 -25.32 -15.20 0.57
N ASP A 515 -25.00 -13.91 0.52
CA ASP A 515 -24.25 -13.31 -0.59
C ASP A 515 -22.78 -13.79 -0.63
N ASP A 516 -22.03 -13.43 -1.68
CA ASP A 516 -20.59 -13.80 -1.82
C ASP A 516 -19.74 -13.36 -0.62
N THR A 517 -20.04 -12.20 -0.03
CA THR A 517 -19.29 -11.64 1.11
C THR A 517 -19.57 -12.44 2.38
N GLN A 518 -20.83 -12.80 2.65
CA GLN A 518 -21.16 -13.63 3.81
C GLN A 518 -20.72 -15.09 3.58
N THR A 519 -20.79 -15.60 2.35
CA THR A 519 -20.29 -16.94 1.98
C THR A 519 -18.79 -17.09 2.25
N VAL A 520 -17.97 -16.07 1.92
CA VAL A 520 -16.54 -16.05 2.28
C VAL A 520 -16.33 -16.02 3.80
N LYS A 521 -17.12 -15.25 4.56
CA LYS A 521 -17.06 -15.24 6.04
C LYS A 521 -17.50 -16.57 6.67
N PHE A 522 -18.50 -17.22 6.11
CA PHE A 522 -19.00 -18.53 6.54
C PHE A 522 -17.94 -19.63 6.32
N MET A 523 -17.32 -19.66 5.14
CA MET A 523 -16.17 -20.54 4.86
C MET A 523 -14.97 -20.21 5.76
N ARG A 524 -14.77 -18.93 6.11
CA ARG A 524 -13.76 -18.51 7.08
C ARG A 524 -14.06 -18.98 8.51
N LEU A 525 -15.30 -18.92 8.96
CA LEU A 525 -15.74 -19.43 10.27
C LEU A 525 -15.44 -20.94 10.38
N ILE A 526 -15.80 -21.72 9.36
CA ILE A 526 -15.48 -23.15 9.29
C ILE A 526 -13.95 -23.37 9.37
N ARG A 527 -13.14 -22.58 8.66
CA ARG A 527 -11.66 -22.66 8.74
C ARG A 527 -11.13 -22.42 10.16
N VAL A 528 -11.67 -21.42 10.85
CA VAL A 528 -11.26 -21.01 12.20
C VAL A 528 -11.65 -22.06 13.23
N ILE A 529 -12.92 -22.50 13.23
CA ILE A 529 -13.42 -23.55 14.14
C ILE A 529 -12.63 -24.86 13.94
N ARG A 530 -12.30 -25.23 12.70
CA ARG A 530 -11.45 -26.40 12.44
C ARG A 530 -10.07 -26.28 13.08
N ARG A 531 -9.45 -25.08 13.08
CA ARG A 531 -8.15 -24.84 13.72
C ARG A 531 -8.24 -24.87 15.24
N LEU A 532 -9.26 -24.20 15.79
CA LEU A 532 -9.55 -24.21 17.23
C LEU A 532 -9.71 -25.65 17.74
N ARG A 533 -10.49 -26.48 17.01
CA ARG A 533 -10.69 -27.91 17.30
C ARG A 533 -9.43 -28.77 17.06
N GLU A 534 -8.39 -28.29 16.38
CA GLU A 534 -7.08 -28.95 16.34
C GLU A 534 -6.28 -28.68 17.63
N LEU A 535 -6.31 -27.43 18.14
CA LEU A 535 -5.60 -27.03 19.37
C LEU A 535 -6.25 -27.57 20.65
N GLN A 536 -7.56 -27.82 20.65
CA GLN A 536 -8.30 -28.30 21.82
C GLN A 536 -8.20 -29.81 22.07
N ARG A 537 -7.98 -30.63 21.04
CA ARG A 537 -7.90 -32.10 21.15
C ARG A 537 -6.79 -32.62 22.09
N PRO A 538 -5.59 -32.01 22.16
CA PRO A 538 -4.58 -32.40 23.14
C PRO A 538 -5.01 -32.11 24.59
N LEU A 539 -5.63 -30.95 24.83
CA LEU A 539 -5.99 -30.50 26.19
C LEU A 539 -7.03 -31.42 26.83
N THR A 540 -8.05 -31.86 26.08
CA THR A 540 -9.05 -32.80 26.62
C THR A 540 -8.44 -34.17 26.96
N ALA A 541 -7.40 -34.61 26.24
CA ALA A 541 -6.67 -35.84 26.55
C ALA A 541 -5.79 -35.72 27.81
N GLU A 542 -5.17 -34.56 28.07
CA GLU A 542 -4.46 -34.31 29.33
C GLU A 542 -5.40 -34.25 30.53
N THR A 543 -6.60 -33.68 30.38
CA THR A 543 -7.60 -33.64 31.46
C THR A 543 -8.08 -35.06 31.83
N ILE A 544 -8.38 -35.90 30.83
CA ILE A 544 -8.81 -37.31 31.03
C ILE A 544 -7.70 -38.19 31.63
N THR A 545 -6.43 -37.80 31.53
CA THR A 545 -5.30 -38.52 32.13
C THR A 545 -4.84 -37.97 33.49
N ARG A 546 -5.54 -36.93 34.02
CA ARG A 546 -5.35 -36.38 35.37
C ARG A 546 -6.55 -36.59 36.31
N SER A 547 -7.67 -37.13 35.78
CA SER A 547 -8.86 -37.56 36.52
C SER A 547 -8.83 -39.05 36.87
#